data_AF-A0A0F5N655-F1
#
_entry.id   AF-A0A0F5N655-F1
#
_cell.length_a   1.000
_cell.length_b   1.000
_cell.length_c   1.000
_cell.angle_alpha   90.00
_cell.angle_beta   90.00
_cell.angle_gamma   90.00
#
_symmetry.space_group_name_H-M   'P 1'
#
loop_
_entity.id
_entity.type
_entity.pdbx_description
1 polymer ?
#
loop_
_entity_poly.entity_id
_entity_poly.type
_entity_poly.pdbx_seq_one_letter_code
_entity_poly.pdbx_strand_id
1 'polypeptide(L)'
;MTGLSWLLGAMALIAIGGLFAAIDAAMSTVSLARVQELVREERPGAVSLSEVMAERPRYINLVVLLRITCEITATVLLVLFLYDNFGLSWALFGAAATMVVMSFVVIGVGPRTLGRQHAYSISLTTAVPLRLISWLLMPLSRLLVVLGNALTPGRGLRNGPFASEIELREVVDLAQQRGVVAADERRMIESVFELGDTPAREVMVPRTEMIWIESDKLASQALNLAVRSGHSRLPVIGENVDDIVGVVYLKDLVQQSFLSGDGGRGITVAQVMRPAVFVPDSKPLDTLLREMQRDRNHMALLVDEYGAIAGLVSIEDVLEEIVGEIADEYDQAETAPIEDLGDKRFRVSARLPIEDLGELYDVQFDDDLDVDTVGGLLALELGRVPLPGAEVVSHGLRLKAEGGTDHRGRVRIGTVLLSPVEPESNGSDGGKPL
;
A
#
# COMPACT_ATOMS: atom_id res chain seq x y z
N MET A 1 34.25 -58.26 -19.90
CA MET A 1 33.96 -56.99 -20.61
C MET A 1 32.49 -56.55 -20.49
N THR A 2 31.58 -57.37 -19.96
CA THR A 2 30.16 -57.05 -19.77
C THR A 2 29.92 -56.00 -18.68
N GLY A 3 30.67 -56.06 -17.57
CA GLY A 3 30.59 -55.10 -16.45
C GLY A 3 30.77 -53.63 -16.82
N LEU A 4 31.74 -53.33 -17.68
CA LEU A 4 32.10 -51.96 -18.03
C LEU A 4 30.96 -51.22 -18.75
N SER A 5 30.11 -51.95 -19.49
CA SER A 5 28.98 -51.36 -20.20
C SER A 5 27.91 -50.81 -19.25
N TRP A 6 27.65 -51.49 -18.12
CA TRP A 6 26.69 -51.02 -17.12
C TRP A 6 27.21 -49.80 -16.36
N LEU A 7 28.50 -49.77 -16.03
CA LEU A 7 29.14 -48.60 -15.42
C LEU A 7 29.07 -47.38 -16.35
N LEU A 8 29.43 -47.54 -17.62
CA LEU A 8 29.35 -46.47 -18.62
C LEU A 8 27.91 -45.97 -18.79
N GLY A 9 26.93 -46.89 -18.82
CA GLY A 9 25.51 -46.55 -18.86
C GLY A 9 25.05 -45.77 -17.63
N ALA A 10 25.47 -46.17 -16.43
CA ALA A 10 25.15 -45.46 -15.19
C ALA A 10 25.73 -44.04 -15.17
N MET A 11 27.00 -43.87 -15.57
CA MET A 11 27.63 -42.55 -15.66
C MET A 11 26.93 -41.64 -16.68
N ALA A 12 26.57 -42.17 -17.85
CA ALA A 12 25.83 -41.41 -18.86
C ALA A 12 24.47 -40.96 -18.35
N LEU A 13 23.72 -41.84 -17.67
CA LEU A 13 22.42 -41.52 -17.09
C LEU A 13 22.51 -40.48 -15.97
N ILE A 14 23.55 -40.54 -15.12
CA ILE A 14 23.77 -39.53 -14.08
C ILE A 14 24.05 -38.16 -14.71
N ALA A 15 24.87 -38.10 -15.78
CA ALA A 15 25.13 -36.86 -16.49
C ALA A 15 23.86 -36.27 -17.12
N ILE A 16 23.03 -37.12 -17.74
CA ILE A 16 21.73 -36.74 -18.30
C ILE A 16 20.77 -36.27 -17.19
N GLY A 17 20.73 -36.97 -16.05
CA GLY A 17 19.97 -36.56 -14.86
C GLY A 17 20.42 -35.18 -14.35
N GLY A 18 21.73 -34.92 -14.33
CA GLY A 18 22.29 -33.61 -14.02
C GLY A 18 21.83 -32.52 -15.00
N LEU A 19 21.78 -32.80 -16.30
CA LEU A 19 21.23 -31.87 -17.30
C LEU A 19 19.76 -31.55 -17.02
N PHE A 20 18.93 -32.55 -16.71
CA PHE A 20 17.54 -32.32 -16.32
C PHE A 20 17.43 -31.48 -15.02
N ALA A 21 18.31 -31.70 -14.05
CA ALA A 21 18.37 -30.86 -12.85
C ALA A 21 18.76 -29.40 -13.15
N ALA A 22 19.65 -29.17 -14.11
CA ALA A 22 19.98 -27.82 -14.58
C ALA A 22 18.80 -27.15 -15.29
N ILE A 23 18.07 -27.89 -16.13
CA ILE A 23 16.87 -27.38 -16.83
C ILE A 23 15.77 -27.02 -15.85
N ASP A 24 15.50 -27.88 -14.86
CA ASP A 24 14.55 -27.63 -13.77
C ASP A 24 14.90 -26.33 -13.02
N ALA A 25 16.17 -26.20 -12.62
CA ALA A 25 16.66 -25.01 -11.93
C ALA A 25 16.56 -23.75 -12.80
N ALA A 26 16.93 -23.82 -14.08
CA ALA A 26 16.82 -22.71 -15.03
C ALA A 26 15.36 -22.25 -15.20
N MET A 27 14.44 -23.19 -15.46
CA MET A 27 13.02 -22.89 -15.61
C MET A 27 12.40 -22.33 -14.33
N SER A 28 12.90 -22.72 -13.15
CA SER A 28 12.45 -22.17 -11.86
C SER A 28 12.86 -20.71 -11.64
N THR A 29 13.92 -20.24 -12.31
CA THR A 29 14.45 -18.87 -12.17
C THR A 29 14.00 -17.89 -13.25
N VAL A 30 13.58 -18.38 -14.43
CA VAL A 30 13.18 -17.50 -15.54
C VAL A 30 11.84 -16.80 -15.26
N SER A 31 11.81 -15.49 -15.48
CA SER A 31 10.60 -14.64 -15.39
C SER A 31 9.82 -14.59 -16.71
N LEU A 32 8.49 -14.64 -16.66
CA LEU A 32 7.63 -14.55 -17.85
C LEU A 32 7.79 -13.22 -18.61
N ALA A 33 7.91 -12.10 -17.89
CA ALA A 33 8.05 -10.76 -18.48
C ALA A 33 9.30 -10.64 -19.37
N ARG A 34 10.47 -11.09 -18.87
CA ARG A 34 11.71 -11.10 -19.65
C ARG A 34 11.63 -12.03 -20.87
N VAL A 35 10.90 -13.14 -20.79
CA VAL A 35 10.68 -14.03 -21.94
C VAL A 35 9.85 -13.34 -23.03
N GLN A 36 8.81 -12.59 -22.64
CA GLN A 36 8.03 -11.80 -23.59
C GLN A 36 8.87 -10.71 -24.26
N GLU A 37 9.81 -10.10 -23.54
CA GLU A 37 10.79 -9.17 -24.10
C GLU A 37 11.72 -9.87 -25.11
N LEU A 38 12.25 -11.06 -24.77
CA LEU A 38 13.08 -11.87 -25.68
C LEU A 38 12.31 -12.30 -26.95
N VAL A 39 10.99 -12.48 -26.88
CA VAL A 39 10.13 -12.71 -28.05
C VAL A 39 10.05 -11.47 -28.94
N ARG A 40 9.92 -10.27 -28.34
CA ARG A 40 9.94 -9.00 -29.08
C ARG A 40 11.30 -8.73 -29.72
N GLU A 41 12.39 -9.16 -29.09
CA GLU A 41 13.75 -9.12 -29.64
C GLU A 41 14.03 -10.19 -30.72
N GLU A 42 13.03 -10.99 -31.11
CA GLU A 42 13.15 -12.06 -32.12
C GLU A 42 14.26 -13.08 -31.82
N ARG A 43 14.54 -13.33 -30.53
CA ARG A 43 15.56 -14.30 -30.11
C ARG A 43 15.14 -15.73 -30.49
N PRO A 44 16.06 -16.55 -31.03
CA PRO A 44 15.74 -17.92 -31.41
C PRO A 44 15.35 -18.74 -30.17
N GLY A 45 14.25 -19.49 -30.26
CA GLY A 45 13.72 -20.29 -29.16
C GLY A 45 12.84 -19.52 -28.16
N ALA A 46 12.77 -18.19 -28.22
CA ALA A 46 11.99 -17.39 -27.28
C ALA A 46 10.48 -17.68 -27.35
N VAL A 47 9.93 -17.86 -28.55
CA VAL A 47 8.52 -18.23 -28.75
C VAL A 47 8.22 -19.58 -28.08
N SER A 48 9.08 -20.59 -28.33
CA SER A 48 8.91 -21.91 -27.70
C SER A 48 9.06 -21.85 -26.18
N LEU A 49 9.97 -21.03 -25.67
CA LEU A 49 10.13 -20.83 -24.23
C LEU A 49 8.91 -20.15 -23.62
N SER A 50 8.28 -19.20 -24.31
CA SER A 50 7.06 -18.54 -23.84
C SER A 50 5.89 -19.52 -23.69
N GLU A 51 5.73 -20.44 -24.63
CA GLU A 51 4.72 -21.51 -24.55
C GLU A 51 5.02 -22.50 -23.43
N VAL A 52 6.31 -22.84 -23.22
CA VAL A 52 6.74 -23.69 -22.10
C VAL A 52 6.46 -23.02 -20.75
N MET A 53 6.65 -21.71 -20.65
CA MET A 53 6.36 -20.94 -19.43
C MET A 53 4.86 -20.78 -19.18
N ALA A 54 4.01 -20.80 -20.22
CA ALA A 54 2.56 -20.76 -20.06
C ALA A 54 2.01 -22.02 -19.37
N GLU A 55 2.58 -23.20 -19.64
CA GLU A 55 2.23 -24.47 -18.97
C GLU A 55 3.34 -24.93 -18.01
N ARG A 56 3.99 -23.99 -17.29
CA ARG A 56 5.20 -24.26 -16.48
C ARG A 56 5.10 -25.49 -15.56
N PRO A 57 4.03 -25.74 -14.80
CA PRO A 57 3.94 -26.92 -13.93
C PRO A 57 4.06 -28.24 -14.68
N ARG A 58 3.50 -28.33 -15.90
CA ARG A 58 3.56 -29.53 -16.73
C ARG A 58 4.99 -29.86 -17.14
N TYR A 59 5.73 -28.85 -17.60
CA TYR A 59 7.09 -29.03 -18.08
C TYR A 59 8.10 -29.27 -16.94
N ILE A 60 7.92 -28.63 -15.79
CA ILE A 60 8.70 -28.93 -14.57
C ILE A 60 8.50 -30.37 -14.15
N ASN A 61 7.24 -30.82 -14.04
CA ASN A 61 6.93 -32.20 -13.64
C ASN A 61 7.51 -33.23 -14.62
N LEU A 62 7.50 -32.93 -15.92
CA LEU A 62 8.12 -33.77 -16.94
C LEU A 62 9.64 -33.88 -16.74
N VAL A 63 10.34 -32.76 -16.54
CA VAL A 63 11.79 -32.75 -16.31
C VAL A 63 12.15 -33.51 -15.04
N VAL A 64 11.37 -33.33 -13.96
CA VAL A 64 11.54 -34.08 -12.71
C VAL A 64 11.34 -35.58 -12.92
N LEU A 65 10.32 -35.98 -13.68
CA LEU A 65 10.08 -37.40 -14.01
C LEU A 65 11.25 -38.01 -14.78
N LEU A 66 11.75 -37.32 -15.81
CA LEU A 66 12.89 -37.76 -16.61
C LEU A 66 14.16 -37.88 -15.75
N ARG A 67 14.38 -36.91 -14.86
CA ARG A 67 15.48 -36.94 -13.88
C ARG A 67 15.40 -38.18 -12.99
N ILE A 68 14.26 -38.41 -12.33
CA ILE A 68 14.05 -39.55 -11.43
C ILE A 68 14.23 -40.88 -12.19
N THR A 69 13.74 -40.96 -13.43
CA THR A 69 13.91 -42.16 -14.27
C THR A 69 15.39 -42.43 -14.55
N CYS A 70 16.18 -41.40 -14.85
CA CYS A 70 17.61 -41.54 -15.06
C CYS A 70 18.33 -41.96 -13.76
N GLU A 71 17.97 -41.37 -12.62
CA GLU A 71 18.54 -41.69 -11.31
C GLU A 71 18.29 -43.14 -10.90
N ILE A 72 17.04 -43.60 -10.99
CA ILE A 72 16.67 -44.98 -10.64
C ILE A 72 17.37 -45.96 -11.58
N THR A 73 17.36 -45.69 -12.89
CA THR A 73 18.00 -46.57 -13.88
C THR A 73 19.51 -46.63 -13.67
N ALA A 74 20.16 -45.50 -13.40
CA ALA A 74 21.59 -45.44 -13.08
C ALA A 74 21.91 -46.23 -11.80
N THR A 75 21.06 -46.13 -10.78
CA THR A 75 21.20 -46.89 -9.53
C THR A 75 21.14 -48.39 -9.80
N VAL A 76 20.15 -48.84 -10.58
CA VAL A 76 20.01 -50.27 -10.94
C VAL A 76 21.24 -50.77 -11.72
N LEU A 77 21.71 -50.02 -12.71
CA LEU A 77 22.91 -50.38 -13.48
C LEU A 77 24.17 -50.43 -12.60
N LEU A 78 24.30 -49.52 -11.63
CA LEU A 78 25.40 -49.51 -10.68
C LEU A 78 25.35 -50.72 -9.74
N VAL A 79 24.15 -51.10 -9.27
CA VAL A 79 23.95 -52.33 -8.47
C VAL A 79 24.35 -53.57 -9.27
N LEU A 80 23.93 -53.68 -10.53
CA LEU A 80 24.31 -54.81 -11.39
C LEU A 80 25.83 -54.89 -11.59
N PHE A 81 26.48 -53.74 -11.81
CA PHE A 81 27.93 -53.67 -11.90
C PHE A 81 28.62 -54.13 -10.61
N LEU A 82 28.20 -53.63 -9.45
CA LEU A 82 28.83 -53.99 -8.18
C LEU A 82 28.54 -55.43 -7.77
N TYR A 83 27.37 -55.97 -8.11
CA TYR A 83 26.98 -57.35 -7.84
C TYR A 83 27.95 -58.33 -8.50
N ASP A 84 28.25 -58.11 -9.78
CA ASP A 84 29.16 -58.96 -10.55
C ASP A 84 30.61 -58.94 -10.04
N ASN A 85 31.01 -57.93 -9.26
CA ASN A 85 32.38 -57.77 -8.77
C ASN A 85 32.56 -58.09 -7.28
N PHE A 86 31.55 -57.82 -6.44
CA PHE A 86 31.68 -57.83 -4.97
C PHE A 86 30.58 -58.62 -4.23
N GLY A 87 29.59 -59.17 -4.96
CA GLY A 87 28.45 -59.89 -4.38
C GLY A 87 27.34 -58.99 -3.82
N LEU A 88 26.19 -59.57 -3.49
CA LEU A 88 24.93 -58.85 -3.25
C LEU A 88 24.97 -57.84 -2.09
N SER A 89 25.49 -58.23 -0.93
CA SER A 89 25.47 -57.38 0.28
C SER A 89 26.32 -56.12 0.09
N TRP A 90 27.52 -56.27 -0.48
CA TRP A 90 28.41 -55.14 -0.76
C TRP A 90 27.91 -54.29 -1.93
N ALA A 91 27.25 -54.89 -2.92
CA ALA A 91 26.68 -54.17 -4.04
C ALA A 91 25.56 -53.22 -3.64
N LEU A 92 24.62 -53.67 -2.79
CA LEU A 92 23.52 -52.83 -2.32
C LEU A 92 24.03 -51.64 -1.48
N PHE A 93 24.91 -51.90 -0.52
CA PHE A 93 25.47 -50.85 0.34
C PHE A 93 26.36 -49.88 -0.46
N GLY A 94 27.24 -50.41 -1.30
CA GLY A 94 28.13 -49.62 -2.14
C GLY A 94 27.39 -48.75 -3.16
N ALA A 95 26.36 -49.30 -3.81
CA ALA A 95 25.53 -48.53 -4.74
C ALA A 95 24.75 -47.43 -4.03
N ALA A 96 24.14 -47.71 -2.87
CA ALA A 96 23.40 -46.72 -2.11
C ALA A 96 24.31 -45.57 -1.66
N ALA A 97 25.46 -45.86 -1.06
CA ALA A 97 26.41 -44.85 -0.61
C ALA A 97 26.95 -44.01 -1.79
N THR A 98 27.32 -44.65 -2.90
CA THR A 98 27.82 -43.96 -4.10
C THR A 98 26.75 -43.09 -4.73
N MET A 99 25.51 -43.60 -4.88
CA MET A 99 24.42 -42.83 -5.46
C MET A 99 24.01 -41.64 -4.60
N VAL A 100 24.05 -41.74 -3.26
CA VAL A 100 23.78 -40.57 -2.40
C VAL A 100 24.77 -39.44 -2.66
N VAL A 101 26.07 -39.76 -2.70
CA VAL A 101 27.12 -38.76 -2.98
C VAL A 101 26.98 -38.20 -4.39
N MET A 102 26.79 -39.07 -5.40
CA MET A 102 26.65 -38.66 -6.79
C MET A 102 25.39 -37.82 -7.02
N SER A 103 24.25 -38.20 -6.46
CA SER A 103 23.02 -37.44 -6.55
C SER A 103 23.13 -36.08 -5.85
N PHE A 104 23.86 -35.98 -4.73
CA PHE A 104 24.09 -34.69 -4.08
C PHE A 104 24.99 -33.77 -4.94
N VAL A 105 26.14 -34.26 -5.39
CA VAL A 105 27.14 -33.45 -6.10
C VAL A 105 26.75 -33.17 -7.55
N VAL A 106 26.49 -34.24 -8.30
CA VAL A 106 26.32 -34.21 -9.76
C VAL A 106 24.88 -33.91 -10.17
N ILE A 107 23.91 -34.00 -9.28
CA ILE A 107 22.51 -33.66 -9.60
C ILE A 107 22.02 -32.50 -8.70
N GLY A 108 22.36 -32.52 -7.41
CA GLY A 108 21.85 -31.59 -6.42
C GLY A 108 22.48 -30.19 -6.48
N VAL A 109 23.81 -30.10 -6.48
CA VAL A 109 24.52 -28.82 -6.33
C VAL A 109 25.05 -28.30 -7.66
N GLY A 110 25.87 -29.09 -8.37
CA GLY A 110 26.63 -28.61 -9.54
C GLY A 110 25.72 -28.10 -10.67
N PRO A 111 24.93 -28.99 -11.31
CA PRO A 111 24.10 -28.57 -12.44
C PRO A 111 22.98 -27.62 -12.06
N ARG A 112 22.42 -27.72 -10.85
CA ARG A 112 21.41 -26.73 -10.41
C ARG A 112 22.01 -25.33 -10.30
N THR A 113 23.24 -25.21 -9.81
CA THR A 113 23.94 -23.91 -9.75
C THR A 113 24.19 -23.36 -11.15
N LEU A 114 24.67 -24.18 -12.07
CA LEU A 114 24.85 -23.80 -13.48
C LEU A 114 23.52 -23.41 -14.14
N GLY A 115 22.46 -24.15 -13.86
CA GLY A 115 21.09 -23.89 -14.30
C GLY A 115 20.60 -22.51 -13.89
N ARG A 116 20.84 -22.11 -12.63
CA ARG A 116 20.48 -20.79 -12.12
C ARG A 116 21.33 -19.66 -12.71
N GLN A 117 22.64 -19.87 -12.85
CA GLN A 117 23.55 -18.86 -13.42
C GLN A 117 23.30 -18.60 -14.90
N HIS A 118 22.97 -19.64 -15.66
CA HIS A 118 22.79 -19.60 -17.12
C HIS A 118 21.33 -19.86 -17.51
N ALA A 119 20.39 -19.38 -16.69
CA ALA A 119 18.97 -19.71 -16.79
C ALA A 119 18.40 -19.45 -18.18
N TYR A 120 18.59 -18.24 -18.71
CA TYR A 120 18.02 -17.86 -20.01
C TYR A 120 18.62 -18.64 -21.19
N SER A 121 19.94 -18.85 -21.23
CA SER A 121 20.59 -19.61 -22.31
C SER A 121 20.19 -21.09 -22.29
N ILE A 122 20.13 -21.70 -21.10
CA ILE A 122 19.73 -23.11 -20.95
C ILE A 122 18.24 -23.24 -21.30
N SER A 123 17.37 -22.36 -20.80
CA SER A 123 15.95 -22.42 -21.11
C SER A 123 15.63 -22.17 -22.59
N LEU A 124 16.31 -21.24 -23.27
CA LEU A 124 16.09 -20.99 -24.71
C LEU A 124 16.49 -22.19 -25.57
N THR A 125 17.63 -22.81 -25.28
CA THR A 125 18.13 -23.96 -26.05
C THR A 125 17.32 -25.22 -25.80
N THR A 126 16.83 -25.41 -24.57
CA THR A 126 16.10 -26.62 -24.17
C THR A 126 14.59 -26.54 -24.41
N ALA A 127 14.03 -25.35 -24.68
CA ALA A 127 12.60 -25.18 -24.93
C ALA A 127 12.06 -26.05 -26.07
N VAL A 128 12.77 -26.10 -27.21
CA VAL A 128 12.32 -26.88 -28.39
C VAL A 128 12.41 -28.40 -28.13
N PRO A 129 13.55 -28.96 -27.67
CA PRO A 129 13.63 -30.37 -27.30
C PRO A 129 12.58 -30.78 -26.26
N LEU A 130 12.36 -29.94 -25.25
CA LEU A 130 11.45 -30.24 -24.15
C LEU A 130 9.99 -30.32 -24.62
N ARG A 131 9.59 -29.48 -25.59
CA ARG A 131 8.27 -29.57 -26.23
C ARG A 131 8.07 -30.89 -26.96
N LEU A 132 9.07 -31.34 -27.72
CA LEU A 132 9.02 -32.60 -28.45
C LEU A 132 8.88 -33.79 -27.47
N ILE A 133 9.67 -33.79 -26.40
CA ILE A 133 9.58 -34.83 -25.35
C ILE A 133 8.24 -34.78 -24.62
N SER A 134 7.73 -33.57 -24.33
CA SER A 134 6.44 -33.37 -23.67
C SER A 134 5.25 -33.85 -24.51
N TRP A 135 5.34 -33.70 -25.83
CA TRP A 135 4.36 -34.24 -26.75
C TRP A 135 4.37 -35.78 -26.75
N LEU A 136 5.56 -36.40 -26.76
CA LEU A 136 5.71 -37.85 -26.72
C LEU A 136 5.22 -38.47 -25.39
N LEU A 137 5.52 -37.83 -24.26
CA LEU A 137 5.20 -38.32 -22.91
C LEU A 137 3.90 -37.72 -22.33
N MET A 138 3.09 -37.09 -23.18
CA MET A 138 1.82 -36.48 -22.80
C MET A 138 0.81 -37.46 -22.13
N PRO A 139 0.61 -38.71 -22.61
CA PRO A 139 -0.35 -39.61 -21.96
C PRO A 139 0.14 -40.06 -20.57
N LEU A 140 1.45 -40.26 -20.41
CA LEU A 140 2.04 -40.70 -19.15
C LEU A 140 2.03 -39.61 -18.08
N SER A 141 2.41 -38.38 -18.45
CA SER A 141 2.40 -37.23 -17.54
C SER A 141 0.99 -36.89 -17.04
N ARG A 142 -0.04 -36.97 -17.90
CA ARG A 142 -1.44 -36.80 -17.50
C ARG A 142 -1.87 -37.82 -16.46
N LEU A 143 -1.53 -39.09 -16.66
CA LEU A 143 -1.85 -40.17 -15.72
C LEU A 143 -1.18 -39.94 -14.35
N LEU A 144 0.09 -39.52 -14.34
CA LEU A 144 0.82 -39.20 -13.10
C LEU A 144 0.23 -38.00 -12.35
N VAL A 145 -0.22 -36.96 -13.06
CA VAL A 145 -0.89 -35.81 -12.44
C VAL A 145 -2.23 -36.21 -11.82
N VAL A 146 -3.01 -37.07 -12.50
CA VAL A 146 -4.27 -37.61 -11.95
C VAL A 146 -4.00 -38.43 -10.68
N LEU A 147 -2.98 -39.28 -10.68
CA LEU A 147 -2.57 -40.03 -9.49
C LEU A 147 -2.10 -39.11 -8.36
N GLY A 148 -1.32 -38.07 -8.66
CA GLY A 148 -0.87 -37.09 -7.66
C GLY A 148 -2.03 -36.32 -7.02
N ASN A 149 -3.01 -35.91 -7.84
CA ASN A 149 -4.21 -35.21 -7.36
C ASN A 149 -5.16 -36.14 -6.57
N ALA A 150 -5.16 -37.44 -6.87
CA ALA A 150 -5.91 -38.43 -6.09
C ALA A 150 -5.26 -38.67 -4.72
N LEU A 151 -3.93 -38.64 -4.63
CA LEU A 151 -3.19 -38.83 -3.38
C LEU A 151 -3.18 -37.55 -2.51
N THR A 152 -3.19 -36.38 -3.14
CA THR A 152 -3.18 -35.08 -2.47
C THR A 152 -4.36 -34.24 -2.96
N PRO A 153 -5.58 -34.44 -2.43
CA PRO A 153 -6.73 -33.66 -2.84
C PRO A 153 -6.56 -32.21 -2.38
N GLY A 154 -6.16 -31.35 -3.30
CA GLY A 154 -6.01 -29.92 -3.10
C GLY A 154 -5.92 -29.24 -4.46
N ARG A 155 -6.51 -28.04 -4.60
CA ARG A 155 -6.37 -27.23 -5.82
C ARG A 155 -4.89 -26.86 -5.95
N GLY A 156 -4.15 -27.60 -6.79
CA GLY A 156 -2.75 -27.29 -7.08
C GLY A 156 -2.58 -25.85 -7.56
N LEU A 157 -1.47 -25.22 -7.18
CA LEU A 157 -1.11 -23.84 -7.51
C LEU A 157 -1.20 -23.62 -9.02
N ARG A 158 -2.31 -23.03 -9.45
CA ARG A 158 -2.68 -22.92 -10.85
C ARG A 158 -2.16 -21.65 -11.51
N ASN A 159 -1.71 -20.69 -10.71
CA ASN A 159 -1.16 -19.42 -11.14
C ASN A 159 0.16 -19.19 -10.39
N GLY A 160 1.12 -18.48 -11.00
CA GLY A 160 2.44 -18.19 -10.42
C GLY A 160 2.39 -17.39 -9.10
N PRO A 161 3.53 -16.84 -8.63
CA PRO A 161 3.68 -16.23 -7.29
C PRO A 161 2.91 -14.92 -7.04
N PHE A 162 1.82 -14.69 -7.78
CA PHE A 162 0.99 -13.49 -7.71
C PHE A 162 -0.50 -13.86 -7.76
N ALA A 163 -0.86 -15.04 -7.23
CA ALA A 163 -2.23 -15.54 -7.33
C ALA A 163 -3.17 -14.91 -6.30
N SER A 164 -2.62 -14.31 -5.24
CA SER A 164 -3.36 -13.59 -4.21
C SER A 164 -2.68 -12.27 -3.85
N GLU A 165 -3.48 -11.30 -3.42
CA GLU A 165 -3.00 -10.03 -2.88
C GLU A 165 -2.05 -10.24 -1.69
N ILE A 166 -2.30 -11.27 -0.88
CA ILE A 166 -1.46 -11.68 0.26
C ILE A 166 -0.03 -12.02 -0.22
N GLU A 167 0.12 -12.80 -1.29
CA GLU A 167 1.43 -13.13 -1.86
C GLU A 167 2.16 -11.88 -2.37
N LEU A 168 1.42 -10.91 -2.93
CA LEU A 168 2.01 -9.66 -3.42
C LEU A 168 2.49 -8.77 -2.26
N ARG A 169 1.71 -8.67 -1.17
CA ARG A 169 2.11 -7.98 0.07
C ARG A 169 3.40 -8.56 0.65
N GLU A 170 3.51 -9.90 0.72
CA GLU A 170 4.73 -10.57 1.19
C GLU A 170 5.97 -10.23 0.35
N VAL A 171 5.82 -10.10 -0.97
CA VAL A 171 6.92 -9.71 -1.87
C VAL A 171 7.37 -8.27 -1.59
N VAL A 172 6.43 -7.35 -1.38
CA VAL A 172 6.72 -5.95 -1.03
C VAL A 172 7.44 -5.87 0.31
N ASP A 173 7.00 -6.64 1.31
CA ASP A 173 7.66 -6.73 2.62
C ASP A 173 9.10 -7.26 2.52
N LEU A 174 9.31 -8.33 1.74
CA LEU A 174 10.64 -8.86 1.48
C LEU A 174 11.54 -7.86 0.74
N ALA A 175 10.97 -7.02 -0.13
CA ALA A 175 11.71 -5.98 -0.84
C ALA A 175 12.14 -4.85 0.11
N GLN A 176 11.26 -4.46 1.05
CA GLN A 176 11.56 -3.48 2.09
C GLN A 176 12.65 -3.98 3.06
N GLN A 177 12.57 -5.23 3.52
CA GLN A 177 13.60 -5.84 4.38
C GLN A 177 14.97 -5.93 3.71
N ARG A 178 15.01 -6.06 2.38
CA ARG A 178 16.25 -6.07 1.59
C ARG A 178 16.75 -4.68 1.21
N GLY A 179 16.04 -3.61 1.62
CA GLY A 179 16.39 -2.23 1.32
C GLY A 179 16.17 -1.84 -0.15
N VAL A 180 15.36 -2.59 -0.90
CA VAL A 180 15.01 -2.28 -2.30
C VAL A 180 13.88 -1.26 -2.36
N VAL A 181 13.00 -1.26 -1.36
CA VAL A 181 11.83 -0.37 -1.23
C VAL A 181 11.93 0.37 0.10
N ALA A 182 11.71 1.68 0.10
CA ALA A 182 11.71 2.47 1.33
C ALA A 182 10.44 2.20 2.17
N ALA A 183 10.48 2.55 3.45
CA ALA A 183 9.31 2.37 4.33
C ALA A 183 8.09 3.18 3.84
N ASP A 184 8.32 4.38 3.32
CA ASP A 184 7.25 5.25 2.80
C ASP A 184 6.63 4.71 1.52
N GLU A 185 7.46 4.18 0.62
CA GLU A 185 7.00 3.51 -0.60
C GLU A 185 6.20 2.26 -0.28
N ARG A 186 6.60 1.49 0.75
CA ARG A 186 5.83 0.34 1.23
C ARG A 186 4.44 0.76 1.70
N ARG A 187 4.35 1.85 2.49
CA ARG A 187 3.07 2.39 2.98
C ARG A 187 2.17 2.80 1.83
N MET A 188 2.69 3.56 0.86
CA MET A 188 1.91 3.94 -0.31
C MET A 188 1.39 2.73 -1.09
N ILE A 189 2.20 1.69 -1.26
CA ILE A 189 1.79 0.45 -1.95
C ILE A 189 0.69 -0.27 -1.16
N GLU A 190 0.79 -0.31 0.17
CA GLU A 190 -0.22 -0.91 1.05
C GLU A 190 -1.56 -0.16 0.95
N SER A 191 -1.52 1.18 1.04
CA SER A 191 -2.71 2.03 0.85
C SER A 191 -3.40 1.83 -0.50
N VAL A 192 -2.65 1.57 -1.58
CA VAL A 192 -3.24 1.28 -2.90
C VAL A 192 -4.07 0.00 -2.89
N PHE A 193 -3.67 -1.01 -2.10
CA PHE A 193 -4.47 -2.22 -1.96
C PHE A 193 -5.75 -1.96 -1.14
N GLU A 194 -5.65 -1.18 -0.06
CA GLU A 194 -6.78 -0.85 0.81
C GLU A 194 -7.84 0.04 0.12
N LEU A 195 -7.43 0.86 -0.85
CA LEU A 195 -8.31 1.73 -1.63
C LEU A 195 -9.42 0.96 -2.38
N GLY A 196 -9.17 -0.31 -2.72
CA GLY A 196 -10.15 -1.16 -3.41
C GLY A 196 -11.30 -1.61 -2.51
N ASP A 197 -11.07 -1.70 -1.21
CA ASP A 197 -12.06 -2.15 -0.22
C ASP A 197 -12.66 -0.98 0.57
N THR A 198 -12.02 0.20 0.54
CA THR A 198 -12.45 1.38 1.28
C THR A 198 -13.63 2.06 0.57
N PRO A 199 -14.82 2.17 1.20
CA PRO A 199 -15.95 2.89 0.64
C PRO A 199 -15.78 4.41 0.79
N ALA A 200 -16.31 5.17 -0.17
CA ALA A 200 -16.19 6.64 -0.19
C ALA A 200 -16.70 7.34 1.08
N ARG A 201 -17.68 6.77 1.79
CA ARG A 201 -18.19 7.29 3.07
C ARG A 201 -17.15 7.37 4.18
N GLU A 202 -16.06 6.61 4.12
CA GLU A 202 -15.03 6.60 5.17
C GLU A 202 -14.09 7.81 5.08
N VAL A 203 -13.97 8.39 3.88
CA VAL A 203 -13.05 9.50 3.59
C VAL A 203 -13.79 10.80 3.31
N MET A 204 -15.12 10.74 3.12
CA MET A 204 -15.93 11.91 2.83
C MET A 204 -15.88 13.00 3.89
N VAL A 205 -16.07 14.24 3.45
CA VAL A 205 -16.50 15.33 4.32
C VAL A 205 -17.98 15.14 4.64
N PRO A 206 -18.35 14.85 5.91
CA PRO A 206 -19.73 14.58 6.26
C PRO A 206 -20.63 15.78 6.00
N ARG A 207 -21.92 15.52 5.75
CA ARG A 207 -22.93 16.55 5.50
C ARG A 207 -22.88 17.73 6.48
N THR A 208 -22.68 17.46 7.76
CA THR A 208 -22.66 18.47 8.83
C THR A 208 -21.45 19.39 8.78
N GLU A 209 -20.37 18.97 8.11
CA GLU A 209 -19.11 19.71 7.96
C GLU A 209 -19.01 20.41 6.60
N MET A 210 -19.95 20.17 5.68
CA MET A 210 -19.91 20.78 4.34
C MET A 210 -20.12 22.30 4.40
N ILE A 211 -19.24 23.04 3.73
CA ILE A 211 -19.42 24.47 3.45
C ILE A 211 -20.15 24.62 2.13
N TRP A 212 -21.37 25.17 2.15
CA TRP A 212 -22.25 25.31 0.99
C TRP A 212 -22.75 26.75 0.82
N ILE A 213 -23.38 27.04 -0.32
CA ILE A 213 -24.01 28.33 -0.59
C ILE A 213 -25.38 28.17 -1.26
N GLU A 214 -26.31 29.07 -0.96
CA GLU A 214 -27.66 29.08 -1.56
C GLU A 214 -27.61 29.60 -3.01
N SER A 215 -28.43 28.99 -3.88
CA SER A 215 -28.45 29.28 -5.33
C SER A 215 -28.87 30.72 -5.70
N ASP A 216 -29.65 31.37 -4.83
CA ASP A 216 -30.16 32.73 -4.99
C ASP A 216 -29.15 33.82 -4.60
N LYS A 217 -28.05 33.45 -3.92
CA LYS A 217 -26.99 34.38 -3.53
C LYS A 217 -26.26 34.94 -4.74
N LEU A 218 -25.57 36.05 -4.52
CA LEU A 218 -24.73 36.68 -5.53
C LEU A 218 -23.41 35.94 -5.69
N ALA A 219 -22.89 35.89 -6.91
CA ALA A 219 -21.58 35.30 -7.21
C ALA A 219 -20.44 35.94 -6.38
N SER A 220 -20.53 37.25 -6.10
CA SER A 220 -19.60 37.94 -5.20
C SER A 220 -19.61 37.41 -3.75
N GLN A 221 -20.75 36.93 -3.25
CA GLN A 221 -20.85 36.31 -1.93
C GLN A 221 -20.20 34.93 -1.93
N ALA A 222 -20.42 34.15 -2.99
CA ALA A 222 -19.75 32.86 -3.20
C ALA A 222 -18.23 33.01 -3.27
N LEU A 223 -17.75 34.04 -3.97
CA LEU A 223 -16.32 34.34 -4.09
C LEU A 223 -15.72 34.66 -2.71
N ASN A 224 -16.38 35.50 -1.93
CA ASN A 224 -15.93 35.81 -0.57
C ASN A 224 -15.94 34.58 0.34
N LEU A 225 -16.96 33.72 0.23
CA LEU A 225 -17.02 32.48 0.99
C LEU A 225 -15.86 31.56 0.63
N ALA A 226 -15.64 31.30 -0.66
CA ALA A 226 -14.57 30.45 -1.17
C ALA A 226 -13.17 30.95 -0.76
N VAL A 227 -12.91 32.26 -0.84
CA VAL A 227 -11.63 32.84 -0.42
C VAL A 227 -11.43 32.74 1.09
N ARG A 228 -12.48 32.95 1.89
CA ARG A 228 -12.38 32.87 3.36
C ARG A 228 -12.27 31.44 3.88
N SER A 229 -12.92 30.48 3.23
CA SER A 229 -12.84 29.07 3.59
C SER A 229 -11.62 28.37 3.00
N GLY A 230 -10.98 28.94 1.99
CA GLY A 230 -9.88 28.32 1.25
C GLY A 230 -10.33 27.26 0.23
N HIS A 231 -11.63 27.07 0.02
CA HIS A 231 -12.14 26.04 -0.86
C HIS A 231 -12.22 26.49 -2.32
N SER A 232 -11.71 25.66 -3.22
CA SER A 232 -11.77 25.89 -4.67
C SER A 232 -13.15 25.60 -5.27
N ARG A 233 -14.00 24.84 -4.57
CA ARG A 233 -15.32 24.39 -5.02
C ARG A 233 -16.29 24.40 -3.86
N LEU A 234 -17.52 24.85 -4.12
CA LEU A 234 -18.58 24.92 -3.11
C LEU A 234 -19.84 24.26 -3.67
N PRO A 235 -20.48 23.32 -2.95
CA PRO A 235 -21.81 22.85 -3.27
C PRO A 235 -22.82 24.01 -3.20
N VAL A 236 -23.77 23.97 -4.14
CA VAL A 236 -24.85 24.95 -4.23
C VAL A 236 -26.15 24.26 -3.85
N ILE A 237 -26.83 24.80 -2.84
CA ILE A 237 -28.11 24.27 -2.35
C ILE A 237 -29.30 25.07 -2.90
N GLY A 238 -30.44 24.40 -3.05
CA GLY A 238 -31.75 24.99 -3.33
C GLY A 238 -32.50 25.30 -2.04
N GLU A 239 -33.50 24.48 -1.72
CA GLU A 239 -34.37 24.71 -0.55
C GLU A 239 -33.73 24.33 0.78
N ASN A 240 -32.89 23.29 0.78
CA ASN A 240 -32.24 22.76 1.98
C ASN A 240 -30.90 22.08 1.63
N VAL A 241 -30.17 21.64 2.65
CA VAL A 241 -28.83 21.01 2.49
C VAL A 241 -28.88 19.67 1.73
N ASP A 242 -30.04 19.01 1.69
CA ASP A 242 -30.22 17.78 0.90
C ASP A 242 -30.52 18.06 -0.58
N ASP A 243 -30.96 19.28 -0.91
CA ASP A 243 -31.28 19.73 -2.27
C ASP A 243 -30.06 20.41 -2.91
N ILE A 244 -29.09 19.61 -3.33
CA ILE A 244 -27.90 20.10 -4.04
C ILE A 244 -28.22 20.28 -5.52
N VAL A 245 -28.26 21.54 -5.97
CA VAL A 245 -28.60 21.91 -7.35
C VAL A 245 -27.37 22.04 -8.27
N GLY A 246 -26.17 22.13 -7.69
CA GLY A 246 -24.94 22.25 -8.47
C GLY A 246 -23.68 22.44 -7.62
N VAL A 247 -22.58 22.75 -8.29
CA VAL A 247 -21.29 23.10 -7.68
C VAL A 247 -20.74 24.35 -8.36
N VAL A 248 -20.29 25.31 -7.58
CA VAL A 248 -19.63 26.51 -8.08
C VAL A 248 -18.12 26.43 -7.88
N TYR A 249 -17.37 26.87 -8.89
CA TYR A 249 -15.91 26.79 -8.91
C TYR A 249 -15.34 28.19 -8.69
N LEU A 250 -14.33 28.30 -7.82
CA LEU A 250 -13.64 29.56 -7.53
C LEU A 250 -13.12 30.23 -8.81
N LYS A 251 -12.52 29.46 -9.72
CA LYS A 251 -12.01 29.99 -11.00
C LYS A 251 -13.12 30.64 -11.86
N ASP A 252 -14.32 30.10 -11.83
CA ASP A 252 -15.44 30.61 -12.62
C ASP A 252 -16.03 31.87 -11.96
N LEU A 253 -16.08 31.90 -10.63
CA LEU A 253 -16.46 33.10 -9.85
C LEU A 253 -15.49 34.26 -10.09
N VAL A 254 -14.19 33.99 -10.06
CA VAL A 254 -13.14 34.98 -10.34
C VAL A 254 -13.29 35.51 -11.77
N GLN A 255 -13.43 34.61 -12.76
CA GLN A 255 -13.62 35.01 -14.15
C GLN A 255 -14.84 35.92 -14.32
N GLN A 256 -15.97 35.59 -13.69
CA GLN A 256 -17.19 36.41 -13.76
C GLN A 256 -17.05 37.77 -13.08
N SER A 257 -16.32 37.83 -11.96
CA SER A 257 -16.03 39.10 -11.26
C SER A 257 -15.23 40.07 -12.14
N PHE A 258 -14.30 39.56 -12.95
CA PHE A 258 -13.50 40.38 -13.86
C PHE A 258 -14.27 40.81 -15.12
N LEU A 259 -15.11 39.94 -15.69
CA LEU A 259 -15.84 40.22 -16.93
C LEU A 259 -17.03 41.19 -16.75
N SER A 260 -17.70 41.14 -15.59
CA SER A 260 -18.95 41.88 -15.38
C SER A 260 -18.77 43.38 -15.11
N GLY A 261 -17.54 43.83 -14.81
CA GLY A 261 -17.23 45.23 -14.47
C GLY A 261 -17.83 45.74 -13.14
N ASP A 262 -18.82 45.04 -12.58
CA ASP A 262 -19.50 45.34 -11.31
C ASP A 262 -19.01 44.49 -10.12
N GLY A 263 -18.04 43.61 -10.34
CA GLY A 263 -17.51 42.66 -9.34
C GLY A 263 -18.42 41.45 -9.07
N GLY A 264 -19.29 41.07 -10.02
CA GLY A 264 -20.20 39.92 -9.87
C GLY A 264 -21.38 40.21 -8.95
N ARG A 265 -21.86 41.46 -8.94
CA ARG A 265 -22.98 41.91 -8.08
C ARG A 265 -24.35 41.81 -8.76
N GLY A 266 -24.40 41.66 -10.09
CA GLY A 266 -25.63 41.41 -10.84
C GLY A 266 -25.91 39.94 -11.20
N ILE A 267 -25.02 39.01 -10.85
CA ILE A 267 -25.10 37.59 -11.25
C ILE A 267 -25.32 36.72 -10.02
N THR A 268 -26.26 35.79 -10.10
CA THR A 268 -26.54 34.82 -9.03
C THR A 268 -25.67 33.57 -9.15
N VAL A 269 -25.49 32.84 -8.05
CA VAL A 269 -24.75 31.57 -8.02
C VAL A 269 -25.36 30.57 -9.00
N ALA A 270 -26.69 30.49 -9.08
CA ALA A 270 -27.41 29.64 -10.02
C ALA A 270 -27.00 29.84 -11.49
N GLN A 271 -26.55 31.04 -11.88
CA GLN A 271 -26.16 31.34 -13.26
C GLN A 271 -24.70 30.91 -13.58
N VAL A 272 -23.88 30.67 -12.56
CA VAL A 272 -22.44 30.34 -12.71
C VAL A 272 -22.15 28.90 -12.29
N MET A 273 -23.07 28.24 -11.59
CA MET A 273 -22.89 26.87 -11.14
C MET A 273 -22.81 25.87 -12.30
N ARG A 274 -22.12 24.76 -12.04
CA ARG A 274 -22.07 23.59 -12.91
C ARG A 274 -22.92 22.47 -12.31
N PRO A 275 -23.37 21.49 -13.13
CA PRO A 275 -24.04 20.31 -12.60
C PRO A 275 -23.17 19.57 -11.58
N ALA A 276 -23.78 19.15 -10.46
CA ALA A 276 -23.15 18.29 -9.49
C ALA A 276 -23.10 16.84 -10.01
N VAL A 277 -22.07 16.09 -9.61
CA VAL A 277 -21.96 14.65 -9.86
C VAL A 277 -22.32 13.92 -8.58
N PHE A 278 -23.25 12.98 -8.68
CA PHE A 278 -23.72 12.19 -7.55
C PHE A 278 -23.22 10.76 -7.65
N VAL A 279 -22.75 10.24 -6.53
CA VAL A 279 -22.23 8.88 -6.41
C VAL A 279 -22.76 8.24 -5.11
N PRO A 280 -23.01 6.92 -5.08
CA PRO A 280 -23.34 6.25 -3.82
C PRO A 280 -22.19 6.35 -2.82
N ASP A 281 -22.51 6.56 -1.55
CA ASP A 281 -21.55 6.63 -0.43
C ASP A 281 -20.74 5.33 -0.24
N SER A 282 -21.32 4.20 -0.63
CA SER A 282 -20.73 2.85 -0.61
C SER A 282 -19.80 2.55 -1.79
N LYS A 283 -19.64 3.46 -2.75
CA LYS A 283 -18.76 3.23 -3.91
C LYS A 283 -17.30 3.09 -3.46
N PRO A 284 -16.57 2.05 -3.89
CA PRO A 284 -15.14 1.91 -3.60
C PRO A 284 -14.30 3.07 -4.15
N LEU A 285 -13.30 3.50 -3.37
CA LEU A 285 -12.45 4.65 -3.70
C LEU A 285 -11.63 4.45 -4.98
N ASP A 286 -11.15 3.23 -5.25
CA ASP A 286 -10.39 2.93 -6.48
C ASP A 286 -11.20 3.17 -7.77
N THR A 287 -12.51 2.94 -7.68
CA THR A 287 -13.45 3.05 -8.78
C THR A 287 -13.89 4.51 -8.91
N LEU A 288 -14.16 5.17 -7.78
CA LEU A 288 -14.43 6.60 -7.73
C LEU A 288 -13.27 7.42 -8.33
N LEU A 289 -12.02 7.13 -7.92
CA LEU A 289 -10.82 7.82 -8.43
C LEU A 289 -10.71 7.71 -9.95
N ARG A 290 -10.93 6.51 -10.51
CA ARG A 290 -10.90 6.27 -11.95
C ARG A 290 -11.98 7.03 -12.70
N GLU A 291 -13.20 7.10 -12.15
CA GLU A 291 -14.29 7.90 -12.72
C GLU A 291 -13.95 9.40 -12.67
N MET A 292 -13.50 9.91 -11.53
CA MET A 292 -13.08 11.31 -11.34
C MET A 292 -11.98 11.72 -12.34
N GLN A 293 -10.97 10.86 -12.54
CA GLN A 293 -9.90 11.08 -13.52
C GLN A 293 -10.42 11.07 -14.97
N ARG A 294 -11.30 10.12 -15.31
CA ARG A 294 -11.88 9.98 -16.65
C ARG A 294 -12.73 11.19 -17.02
N ASP A 295 -13.59 11.61 -16.11
CA ASP A 295 -14.55 12.69 -16.33
C ASP A 295 -13.96 14.07 -16.01
N ARG A 296 -12.70 14.11 -15.52
CA ARG A 296 -12.00 15.31 -15.06
C ARG A 296 -12.81 16.11 -14.04
N ASN A 297 -13.48 15.37 -13.15
CA ASN A 297 -14.25 15.92 -12.07
C ASN A 297 -13.50 15.73 -10.74
N HIS A 298 -13.41 16.79 -9.95
CA HIS A 298 -12.58 16.84 -8.75
C HIS A 298 -13.42 16.90 -7.46
N MET A 299 -14.75 16.87 -7.57
CA MET A 299 -15.66 16.85 -6.42
C MET A 299 -16.91 16.05 -6.77
N ALA A 300 -17.29 15.12 -5.92
CA ALA A 300 -18.51 14.35 -6.05
C ALA A 300 -19.34 14.43 -4.76
N LEU A 301 -20.66 14.46 -4.92
CA LEU A 301 -21.62 14.48 -3.83
C LEU A 301 -22.03 13.05 -3.54
N LEU A 302 -21.93 12.65 -2.28
CA LEU A 302 -22.24 11.29 -1.85
C LEU A 302 -23.68 11.20 -1.40
N VAL A 303 -24.37 10.19 -1.91
CA VAL A 303 -25.78 9.92 -1.63
C VAL A 303 -25.90 8.60 -0.88
N ASP A 304 -26.66 8.61 0.21
CA ASP A 304 -26.94 7.41 0.99
C ASP A 304 -27.99 6.50 0.32
N GLU A 305 -28.29 5.36 0.93
CA GLU A 305 -29.30 4.42 0.43
C GLU A 305 -30.73 4.97 0.40
N TYR A 306 -31.00 6.06 1.12
CA TYR A 306 -32.30 6.72 1.19
C TYR A 306 -32.44 7.89 0.20
N GLY A 307 -31.37 8.22 -0.51
CA GLY A 307 -31.34 9.32 -1.48
C GLY A 307 -31.00 10.68 -0.86
N ALA A 308 -30.60 10.73 0.41
CA ALA A 308 -30.16 11.95 1.08
C ALA A 308 -28.66 12.18 0.88
N ILE A 309 -28.22 13.42 1.08
CA ILE A 309 -26.80 13.76 0.95
C ILE A 309 -26.06 13.28 2.20
N ALA A 310 -25.17 12.31 2.01
CA ALA A 310 -24.28 11.82 3.06
C ALA A 310 -23.11 12.79 3.31
N GLY A 311 -22.61 13.41 2.23
CA GLY A 311 -21.45 14.30 2.28
C GLY A 311 -20.90 14.61 0.89
N LEU A 312 -19.63 14.99 0.84
CA LEU A 312 -18.89 15.18 -0.41
C LEU A 312 -17.49 14.57 -0.31
N VAL A 313 -16.90 14.27 -1.46
CA VAL A 313 -15.53 13.77 -1.57
C VAL A 313 -14.83 14.48 -2.72
N SER A 314 -13.59 14.90 -2.48
CA SER A 314 -12.72 15.51 -3.48
C SER A 314 -11.69 14.52 -4.01
N ILE A 315 -11.09 14.79 -5.17
CA ILE A 315 -10.04 13.90 -5.69
C ILE A 315 -8.80 13.95 -4.81
N GLU A 316 -8.58 15.08 -4.17
CA GLU A 316 -7.52 15.34 -3.23
C GLU A 316 -7.64 14.41 -2.01
N ASP A 317 -8.85 14.25 -1.44
CA ASP A 317 -9.10 13.35 -0.31
C ASP A 317 -8.79 11.88 -0.68
N VAL A 318 -9.14 11.44 -1.89
CA VAL A 318 -8.85 10.07 -2.34
C VAL A 318 -7.36 9.82 -2.56
N LEU A 319 -6.61 10.84 -2.98
CA LEU A 319 -5.16 10.75 -3.13
C LEU A 319 -4.44 10.77 -1.78
N GLU A 320 -4.98 11.50 -0.81
CA GLU A 320 -4.45 11.55 0.56
C GLU A 320 -4.42 10.16 1.21
N GLU A 321 -5.42 9.30 0.96
CA GLU A 321 -5.41 7.92 1.46
C GLU A 321 -4.21 7.09 0.94
N ILE A 322 -3.71 7.42 -0.26
CA ILE A 322 -2.55 6.73 -0.85
C ILE A 322 -1.24 7.33 -0.34
N VAL A 323 -1.15 8.66 -0.34
CA VAL A 323 0.12 9.38 -0.12
C VAL A 323 0.35 9.68 1.37
N GLY A 324 -0.69 9.63 2.19
CA GLY A 324 -0.72 10.20 3.54
C GLY A 324 -0.97 11.71 3.51
N GLU A 325 -0.95 12.35 4.69
CA GLU A 325 -1.07 13.81 4.81
C GLU A 325 0.01 14.48 3.93
N ILE A 326 -0.43 15.17 2.88
CA ILE A 326 0.46 15.96 2.04
C ILE A 326 0.66 17.27 2.78
N ALA A 327 1.78 17.39 3.50
CA ALA A 327 2.19 18.64 4.13
C ALA A 327 2.24 19.74 3.05
N ASP A 328 1.35 20.73 3.13
CA ASP A 328 1.32 21.87 2.23
C ASP A 328 2.54 22.77 2.51
N GLU A 329 2.96 23.57 1.54
CA GLU A 329 4.04 24.57 1.73
C GLU A 329 3.68 25.64 2.79
N TYR A 330 2.41 25.67 3.21
CA TYR A 330 1.87 26.49 4.30
C TYR A 330 1.65 25.75 5.63
N ASP A 331 1.83 24.42 5.65
CA ASP A 331 1.92 23.69 6.90
C ASP A 331 3.23 24.09 7.55
N GLN A 332 3.13 25.03 8.48
CA GLN A 332 4.26 25.49 9.25
C GLN A 332 4.95 24.26 9.82
N ALA A 333 6.17 24.03 9.33
CA ALA A 333 7.11 23.03 9.78
C ALA A 333 6.90 22.72 11.27
N GLU A 334 6.77 21.43 11.60
CA GLU A 334 6.75 20.89 12.97
C GLU A 334 7.25 21.93 13.96
N THR A 335 6.32 22.68 14.57
CA THR A 335 6.71 23.65 15.58
C THR A 335 7.43 22.83 16.64
N ALA A 336 8.68 23.20 16.94
CA ALA A 336 9.45 22.51 17.97
C ALA A 336 8.54 22.31 19.19
N PRO A 337 8.54 21.12 19.83
CA PRO A 337 7.55 20.77 20.85
C PRO A 337 7.43 21.82 21.97
N ILE A 338 8.50 22.60 22.18
CA ILE A 338 8.58 23.77 23.04
C ILE A 338 9.32 24.89 22.30
N GLU A 339 8.69 26.07 22.20
CA GLU A 339 9.29 27.32 21.75
C GLU A 339 9.29 28.32 22.93
N ASP A 340 10.47 28.81 23.32
CA ASP A 340 10.62 29.81 24.37
C ASP A 340 10.41 31.22 23.79
N LEU A 341 9.42 31.94 24.33
CA LEU A 341 9.04 33.29 23.92
C LEU A 341 9.58 34.37 24.88
N GLY A 342 10.34 33.98 25.90
CA GLY A 342 10.84 34.87 26.94
C GLY A 342 9.80 35.21 28.02
N ASP A 343 10.26 35.77 29.14
CA ASP A 343 9.44 36.13 30.31
C ASP A 343 8.64 34.94 30.90
N LYS A 344 9.23 33.73 30.91
CA LYS A 344 8.56 32.48 31.29
C LYS A 344 7.29 32.20 30.47
N ARG A 345 7.25 32.63 29.21
CA ARG A 345 6.17 32.29 28.28
C ARG A 345 6.71 31.28 27.27
N PHE A 346 5.93 30.23 27.07
CA PHE A 346 6.29 29.17 26.12
C PHE A 346 5.12 28.93 25.18
N ARG A 347 5.42 28.68 23.91
CA ARG A 347 4.47 28.09 22.97
C ARG A 347 4.81 26.62 22.85
N VAL A 348 3.87 25.74 23.18
CA VAL A 348 4.09 24.30 23.16
C VAL A 348 3.12 23.61 22.22
N SER A 349 3.47 22.44 21.72
CA SER A 349 2.52 21.60 20.99
C SER A 349 1.34 21.20 21.88
N ALA A 350 0.11 21.19 21.34
CA ALA A 350 -1.04 20.66 22.06
C ALA A 350 -0.87 19.17 22.45
N ARG A 351 0.04 18.45 21.77
CA ARG A 351 0.38 17.05 22.04
C ARG A 351 1.48 16.86 23.09
N LEU A 352 2.07 17.95 23.60
CA LEU A 352 3.11 17.85 24.63
C LEU A 352 2.55 17.08 25.85
N PRO A 353 3.27 16.10 26.40
CA PRO A 353 2.90 15.44 27.66
C PRO A 353 2.74 16.44 28.80
N ILE A 354 1.77 16.20 29.70
CA ILE A 354 1.61 17.06 30.89
C ILE A 354 2.82 16.97 31.84
N GLU A 355 3.55 15.86 31.84
CA GLU A 355 4.78 15.67 32.62
C GLU A 355 5.87 16.67 32.18
N ASP A 356 6.11 16.79 30.88
CA ASP A 356 7.06 17.75 30.29
C ASP A 356 6.66 19.20 30.60
N LEU A 357 5.34 19.49 30.61
CA LEU A 357 4.83 20.79 31.06
C LEU A 357 5.14 21.05 32.54
N GLY A 358 5.03 20.02 33.37
CA GLY A 358 5.32 20.07 34.80
C GLY A 358 6.79 20.36 35.07
N GLU A 359 7.70 19.74 34.33
CA GLU A 359 9.14 20.04 34.38
C GLU A 359 9.45 21.47 33.95
N LEU A 360 8.75 21.99 32.93
CA LEU A 360 9.00 23.32 32.37
C LEU A 360 8.66 24.47 33.34
N TYR A 361 7.65 24.28 34.19
CA TYR A 361 7.18 25.30 35.14
C TYR A 361 7.33 24.92 36.62
N ASP A 362 7.93 23.76 36.92
CA ASP A 362 8.06 23.19 38.28
C ASP A 362 6.69 23.03 38.96
N VAL A 363 5.73 22.49 38.21
CA VAL A 363 4.35 22.25 38.66
C VAL A 363 4.13 20.74 38.80
N GLN A 364 3.58 20.33 39.94
CA GLN A 364 3.14 18.94 40.14
C GLN A 364 1.67 18.82 39.72
N PHE A 365 1.41 17.89 38.80
CA PHE A 365 0.06 17.46 38.45
C PHE A 365 -0.29 16.21 39.27
N ASP A 366 -1.53 16.10 39.72
CA ASP A 366 -2.02 14.93 40.46
C ASP A 366 -2.05 13.68 39.56
N ASP A 367 -1.57 12.53 40.07
CA ASP A 367 -1.52 11.27 39.31
C ASP A 367 -2.92 10.74 38.87
N ASP A 368 -3.99 11.25 39.48
CA ASP A 368 -5.39 10.86 39.20
C ASP A 368 -6.03 11.73 38.07
N LEU A 369 -5.27 12.60 37.40
CA LEU A 369 -5.76 13.38 36.26
C LEU A 369 -5.91 12.48 35.02
N ASP A 370 -7.16 12.31 34.54
CA ASP A 370 -7.51 11.54 33.33
C ASP A 370 -7.07 12.25 32.01
N VAL A 371 -5.88 12.85 31.95
CA VAL A 371 -5.35 13.58 30.79
C VAL A 371 -3.85 13.42 30.64
N ASP A 372 -3.40 13.02 29.44
CA ASP A 372 -1.96 12.78 29.18
C ASP A 372 -1.24 13.97 28.53
N THR A 373 -1.98 14.93 27.97
CA THR A 373 -1.42 16.02 27.12
C THR A 373 -1.90 17.41 27.52
N VAL A 374 -1.14 18.45 27.16
CA VAL A 374 -1.50 19.85 27.40
C VAL A 374 -2.84 20.23 26.75
N GLY A 375 -3.12 19.71 25.55
CA GLY A 375 -4.42 19.86 24.90
C GLY A 375 -5.56 19.15 25.64
N GLY A 376 -5.26 17.98 26.24
CA GLY A 376 -6.17 17.25 27.12
C GLY A 376 -6.50 18.03 28.38
N LEU A 377 -5.50 18.59 29.06
CA LEU A 377 -5.67 19.43 30.25
C LEU A 377 -6.55 20.66 29.95
N LEU A 378 -6.31 21.32 28.81
CA LEU A 378 -7.13 22.44 28.35
C LEU A 378 -8.59 22.03 28.11
N ALA A 379 -8.83 20.86 27.51
CA ALA A 379 -10.18 20.35 27.26
C ALA A 379 -10.91 19.95 28.56
N LEU A 380 -10.19 19.35 29.51
CA LEU A 380 -10.71 18.97 30.82
C LEU A 380 -11.21 20.19 31.60
N GLU A 381 -10.39 21.24 31.67
CA GLU A 381 -10.74 22.50 32.36
C GLU A 381 -11.86 23.27 31.66
N LEU A 382 -11.93 23.21 30.33
CA LEU A 382 -13.03 23.80 29.56
C LEU A 382 -14.33 23.00 29.64
N GLY A 383 -14.26 21.70 29.98
CA GLY A 383 -15.38 20.76 29.91
C GLY A 383 -15.94 20.54 28.50
N ARG A 384 -15.19 20.92 27.45
CA ARG A 384 -15.57 20.84 26.03
C ARG A 384 -14.35 20.90 25.13
N VAL A 385 -14.53 20.57 23.85
CA VAL A 385 -13.47 20.66 22.83
C VAL A 385 -12.97 22.12 22.68
N PRO A 386 -11.65 22.38 22.81
CA PRO A 386 -11.10 23.73 22.79
C PRO A 386 -11.12 24.40 21.41
N LEU A 387 -11.68 25.62 21.37
CA LEU A 387 -11.61 26.64 20.31
C LEU A 387 -10.20 27.26 20.18
N PRO A 388 -9.58 27.55 19.01
CA PRO A 388 -8.51 28.54 18.93
C PRO A 388 -8.95 29.86 19.55
N GLY A 389 -8.10 30.42 20.42
CA GLY A 389 -8.41 31.58 21.24
C GLY A 389 -9.11 31.28 22.56
N ALA A 390 -9.49 30.02 22.84
CA ALA A 390 -9.99 29.63 24.16
C ALA A 390 -8.86 29.72 25.21
N GLU A 391 -9.23 30.11 26.43
CA GLU A 391 -8.28 30.36 27.51
C GLU A 391 -8.80 29.79 28.82
N VAL A 392 -7.93 29.12 29.57
CA VAL A 392 -8.18 28.65 30.94
C VAL A 392 -7.01 28.97 31.85
N VAL A 393 -7.29 29.01 33.16
CA VAL A 393 -6.28 29.09 34.19
C VAL A 393 -6.33 27.81 35.00
N SER A 394 -5.21 27.10 35.06
CA SER A 394 -5.07 25.85 35.81
C SER A 394 -3.67 25.77 36.40
N HIS A 395 -3.56 25.32 37.66
CA HIS A 395 -2.29 25.11 38.37
C HIS A 395 -1.33 26.33 38.32
N GLY A 396 -1.87 27.56 38.37
CA GLY A 396 -1.08 28.80 38.35
C GLY A 396 -0.57 29.21 36.96
N LEU A 397 -0.97 28.49 35.91
CA LEU A 397 -0.65 28.75 34.51
C LEU A 397 -1.91 29.19 33.76
N ARG A 398 -1.73 30.13 32.84
CA ARG A 398 -2.70 30.53 31.84
C ARG A 398 -2.39 29.81 30.54
N LEU A 399 -3.32 28.98 30.09
CA LEU A 399 -3.24 28.20 28.86
C LEU A 399 -4.17 28.83 27.84
N LYS A 400 -3.63 29.28 26.71
CA LYS A 400 -4.40 29.83 25.59
C LYS A 400 -4.20 28.98 24.35
N ALA A 401 -5.28 28.42 23.82
CA ALA A 401 -5.25 27.63 22.60
C ALA A 401 -4.90 28.48 21.38
N GLU A 402 -3.90 28.03 20.62
CA GLU A 402 -3.52 28.56 19.32
C GLU A 402 -3.74 27.46 18.26
N GLY A 403 -4.27 27.84 17.11
CA GLY A 403 -4.66 26.87 16.11
C GLY A 403 -5.35 27.50 14.92
N GLY A 404 -5.73 26.64 13.99
CA GLY A 404 -6.31 27.04 12.71
C GLY A 404 -7.32 26.03 12.22
N THR A 405 -7.77 26.27 11.01
CA THR A 405 -8.64 25.35 10.29
C THR A 405 -7.77 24.39 9.51
N ASP A 406 -7.94 23.09 9.73
CA ASP A 406 -7.36 22.02 8.92
C ASP A 406 -7.95 22.06 7.50
N HIS A 407 -7.31 21.39 6.54
CA HIS A 407 -7.73 21.31 5.12
C HIS A 407 -9.19 20.86 4.95
N ARG A 408 -9.72 20.09 5.92
CA ARG A 408 -11.11 19.61 5.99
C ARG A 408 -12.10 20.60 6.62
N GLY A 409 -11.70 21.84 6.90
CA GLY A 409 -12.56 22.81 7.58
C GLY A 409 -12.64 22.60 9.11
N ARG A 410 -11.89 21.64 9.65
CA ARG A 410 -11.91 21.28 11.07
C ARG A 410 -11.05 22.23 11.87
N VAL A 411 -11.66 22.91 12.83
CA VAL A 411 -10.93 23.78 13.73
C VAL A 411 -10.16 22.92 14.73
N ARG A 412 -8.82 22.96 14.67
CA ARG A 412 -7.93 22.21 15.56
C ARG A 412 -6.99 23.16 16.28
N ILE A 413 -6.67 22.82 17.53
CA ILE A 413 -5.59 23.46 18.28
C ILE A 413 -4.28 22.76 17.92
N GLY A 414 -3.32 23.52 17.41
CA GLY A 414 -1.98 23.01 17.07
C GLY A 414 -1.02 23.23 18.22
N THR A 415 -1.12 24.39 18.86
CA THR A 415 -0.22 24.84 19.93
C THR A 415 -1.01 25.46 21.08
N VAL A 416 -0.37 25.56 22.24
CA VAL A 416 -0.91 26.23 23.41
C VAL A 416 0.12 27.24 23.90
N LEU A 417 -0.30 28.50 24.02
CA LEU A 417 0.48 29.56 24.61
C LEU A 417 0.33 29.50 26.13
N LEU A 418 1.46 29.35 26.81
CA LEU A 418 1.55 29.21 28.26
C LEU A 418 2.17 30.47 28.87
N SER A 419 1.60 30.93 29.98
CA SER A 419 2.15 32.03 30.77
C SER A 419 1.81 31.87 32.25
N PRO A 420 2.69 32.25 33.19
CA PRO A 420 2.36 32.25 34.62
C PRO A 420 1.32 33.33 34.93
N VAL A 421 0.42 33.03 35.86
CA VAL A 421 -0.53 34.03 36.38
C VAL A 421 0.21 34.91 37.39
N GLU A 422 0.41 36.19 37.09
CA GLU A 422 0.95 37.14 38.07
C GLU A 422 0.00 37.23 39.28
N PRO A 423 0.51 37.17 40.52
CA PRO A 423 -0.32 37.39 41.70
C PRO A 423 -0.78 38.85 41.70
N GLU A 424 -2.09 39.08 41.81
CA GLU A 424 -2.67 40.42 41.92
C GLU A 424 -1.93 41.21 43.03
N SER A 425 -1.25 42.29 42.64
CA SER A 425 -0.74 43.27 43.58
C SER A 425 -1.95 43.94 44.24
N ASN A 426 -2.26 43.53 45.49
CA ASN A 426 -3.22 44.22 46.35
C ASN A 426 -2.88 45.72 46.41
N GLY A 427 -3.64 46.52 45.66
CA GLY A 427 -3.64 47.98 45.78
C GLY A 427 -4.14 48.36 47.17
N SER A 428 -3.25 48.97 47.95
CA SER A 428 -3.56 49.54 49.25
C SER A 428 -4.56 50.70 49.10
N ASP A 429 -5.85 50.44 49.36
CA ASP A 429 -6.79 51.50 49.67
C ASP A 429 -6.69 51.81 51.18
N GLY A 430 -5.88 52.80 51.50
CA GLY A 430 -5.72 53.34 52.84
C GLY A 430 -6.92 54.21 53.21
N GLY A 431 -7.98 53.59 53.75
CA GLY A 431 -9.10 54.29 54.36
C GLY A 431 -9.55 53.60 55.65
N LYS A 432 -9.00 54.01 56.80
CA LYS A 432 -9.58 53.66 58.11
C LYS A 432 -10.71 54.63 58.46
N PRO A 433 -11.80 54.16 59.10
CA PRO A 433 -12.84 55.03 59.64
C PRO A 433 -12.47 55.56 61.04
N LEU A 434 -13.11 56.70 61.36
CA LEU A 434 -13.07 57.57 62.57
C LEU A 434 -11.95 58.61 62.64
#